data_AF-A0A3R8LDK6-F1
#
_entry.id   AF-A0A3R8LDK6-F1
#
_cell.length_a   1.000
_cell.length_b   1.000
_cell.length_c   1.000
_cell.angle_alpha   90.00
_cell.angle_beta   90.00
_cell.angle_gamma   90.00
#
_symmetry.space_group_name_H-M   'P 1'
#
loop_
_entity.id
_entity.type
_entity.pdbx_description
1 polymer ?
#
loop_
_entity_poly.entity_id
_entity_poly.type
_entity_poly.pdbx_seq_one_letter_code
_entity_poly.pdbx_strand_id
1 'polypeptide(L)'
;MLHNRIILICFLSFIPAAIWIANIIINIMGIMPNWGFELILTGAGWFITGRILTWSYSRQKLSSHKERQAIAIGSFINFLTYYVSKEFRAEPDVFLSIQYGITEAFMVLNAIYFSPILLLVFKQNRVLNQNKSANRWK
;
A
#
# COMPACT_ATOMS: atom_id res chain seq x y z
N MET A 1 1.98 4.08 25.40
CA MET A 1 2.99 4.09 24.31
C MET A 1 2.65 3.20 23.10
N LEU A 2 2.04 2.02 23.26
CA LEU A 2 1.76 1.12 22.12
C LEU A 2 0.77 1.72 21.10
N HIS A 3 -0.27 2.42 21.57
CA HIS A 3 -1.31 3.03 20.73
C HIS A 3 -0.78 4.13 19.80
N ASN A 4 0.06 5.06 20.30
CA ASN A 4 0.69 6.10 19.46
C ASN A 4 1.56 5.51 18.35
N ARG A 5 2.21 4.35 18.60
CA ARG A 5 3.02 3.67 17.57
C ARG A 5 2.15 3.05 16.47
N ILE A 6 0.94 2.59 16.78
CA ILE A 6 0.04 2.02 15.78
C ILE A 6 -0.59 3.12 14.91
N ILE A 7 -1.01 4.23 15.51
CA ILE A 7 -1.52 5.40 14.77
C ILE A 7 -0.46 5.91 13.78
N LEU A 8 0.79 6.06 14.25
CA LEU A 8 1.91 6.45 13.40
C LEU A 8 2.04 5.51 12.19
N ILE A 9 1.91 4.20 12.39
CA ILE A 9 2.07 3.20 11.33
C ILE A 9 0.91 3.21 10.33
N CYS A 10 -0.31 3.51 10.79
CA CYS A 10 -1.42 3.81 9.89
C CYS A 10 -1.09 5.01 9.01
N PHE A 11 -0.56 6.11 9.56
CA PHE A 11 -0.14 7.26 8.76
C PHE A 11 1.00 6.92 7.79
N LEU A 12 2.02 6.19 8.25
CA LEU A 12 3.16 5.79 7.42
C LEU A 12 2.71 4.94 6.21
N SER A 13 1.60 4.19 6.32
CA SER A 13 1.09 3.35 5.21
C SER A 13 0.62 4.14 3.99
N PHE A 14 0.34 5.44 4.15
CA PHE A 14 -0.06 6.33 3.05
C PHE A 14 1.11 7.06 2.40
N ILE A 15 2.30 7.07 3.02
CA ILE A 15 3.47 7.79 2.47
C ILE A 15 3.84 7.28 1.07
N PRO A 16 3.94 5.95 0.83
CA PRO A 16 4.23 5.42 -0.50
C PRO A 16 3.20 5.84 -1.55
N ALA A 17 1.91 5.85 -1.19
CA ALA A 17 0.86 6.35 -2.08
C ALA A 17 1.05 7.83 -2.44
N ALA A 18 1.40 8.69 -1.47
CA ALA A 18 1.66 10.10 -1.72
C ALA A 18 2.84 10.32 -2.69
N ILE A 19 3.88 9.50 -2.60
CA ILE A 19 5.02 9.51 -3.54
C ILE A 19 4.53 9.22 -4.97
N TRP A 20 3.68 8.20 -5.14
CA TRP A 20 3.12 7.87 -6.46
C TRP A 20 2.19 8.95 -7.02
N ILE A 21 1.35 9.55 -6.17
CA ILE A 21 0.49 10.68 -6.59
C ILE A 21 1.35 11.85 -7.06
N ALA A 22 2.40 12.21 -6.32
CA ALA A 22 3.32 13.26 -6.72
C ALA A 22 3.98 12.93 -8.07
N ASN A 23 4.38 11.67 -8.27
CA ASN A 23 4.99 11.22 -9.52
C ASN A 23 4.01 11.32 -10.72
N ILE A 24 2.73 10.97 -10.52
CA ILE A 24 1.67 11.15 -11.53
C ILE A 24 1.53 12.62 -11.90
N ILE A 25 1.47 13.53 -10.91
CA ILE A 25 1.34 14.97 -11.15
C ILE A 25 2.53 15.49 -11.96
N ILE A 26 3.75 15.11 -11.58
CA ILE A 26 4.99 15.49 -12.28
C ILE A 26 4.95 15.04 -13.75
N ASN A 27 4.49 13.81 -14.01
CA ASN A 27 4.32 13.30 -15.38
C ASN A 27 3.30 14.09 -16.20
N ILE A 28 2.15 14.42 -15.60
CA ILE A 28 1.12 15.23 -16.27
C ILE A 28 1.66 16.62 -16.65
N MET A 29 2.57 17.18 -15.84
CA MET A 29 3.23 18.45 -16.14
C MET A 29 4.32 18.36 -17.22
N GLY A 30 4.59 17.17 -17.77
CA GLY A 30 5.62 16.95 -18.78
C GLY A 30 7.05 17.06 -18.24
N ILE A 31 7.22 17.07 -16.91
CA ILE A 31 8.54 17.10 -16.27
C ILE A 31 8.98 15.64 -16.14
N MET A 32 9.97 15.21 -16.92
CA MET A 32 10.57 13.88 -16.73
C MET A 32 11.59 13.94 -15.59
N PRO A 33 11.33 13.30 -14.44
CA PRO A 33 12.34 13.17 -13.42
C PRO A 33 13.48 12.28 -13.93
N ASN A 34 14.70 12.56 -13.47
CA ASN A 34 15.85 11.73 -13.75
C ASN A 34 15.59 10.29 -13.28
N TRP A 35 15.89 9.30 -14.14
CA TRP A 35 15.72 7.87 -13.89
C TRP A 35 16.32 7.43 -12.53
N GLY A 36 17.49 7.96 -12.16
CA GLY A 36 18.14 7.61 -10.88
C GLY A 36 17.36 8.10 -9.67
N PHE A 37 16.71 9.25 -9.77
CA PHE A 37 15.85 9.80 -8.73
C PHE A 37 14.55 8.98 -8.61
N GLU A 38 13.96 8.60 -9.74
CA GLU A 38 12.79 7.72 -9.78
C GLU A 38 13.05 6.36 -9.13
N LEU A 39 14.21 5.77 -9.39
CA LEU A 39 14.60 4.48 -8.82
C LEU A 39 14.75 4.54 -7.30
N ILE A 40 15.35 5.62 -6.77
CA ILE A 40 15.47 5.85 -5.33
C ILE A 40 14.10 6.02 -4.69
N LEU A 41 13.23 6.86 -5.27
CA LEU A 41 11.88 7.07 -4.76
C LEU A 41 11.05 5.78 -4.79
N THR A 42 11.19 5.01 -5.87
CA THR A 42 10.51 3.72 -6.05
C THR A 42 10.97 2.71 -5.02
N GLY A 43 12.28 2.51 -4.87
CA GLY A 43 12.84 1.62 -3.87
C GLY A 43 12.45 2.02 -2.44
N ALA A 44 12.52 3.31 -2.13
CA ALA A 44 12.13 3.83 -0.82
C ALA A 44 10.64 3.58 -0.52
N GLY A 45 9.75 3.85 -1.48
CA GLY A 45 8.31 3.60 -1.34
C GLY A 45 7.99 2.14 -1.01
N TRP A 46 8.57 1.21 -1.76
CA TRP A 46 8.34 -0.22 -1.53
C TRP A 46 9.01 -0.77 -0.26
N PHE A 47 10.17 -0.24 0.10
CA PHE A 47 10.84 -0.61 1.34
C PHE A 47 10.04 -0.16 2.57
N ILE A 48 9.49 1.06 2.52
CA ILE A 48 8.58 1.58 3.55
C ILE A 48 7.33 0.69 3.65
N THR A 49 6.69 0.39 2.52
CA THR A 49 5.53 -0.52 2.47
C THR A 49 5.85 -1.87 3.10
N GLY A 50 6.98 -2.49 2.75
CA GLY A 50 7.36 -3.79 3.28
C GLY A 50 7.65 -3.78 4.77
N ARG A 51 8.31 -2.75 5.29
CA ARG A 51 8.49 -2.59 6.74
C ARG A 51 7.16 -2.47 7.48
N ILE A 52 6.23 -1.68 6.94
CA ILE A 52 4.91 -1.47 7.55
C ILE A 52 4.10 -2.77 7.56
N LEU A 53 4.05 -3.47 6.43
CA LEU A 53 3.31 -4.73 6.31
C LEU A 53 3.90 -5.83 7.17
N THR A 54 5.22 -6.01 7.16
CA THR A 54 5.91 -7.00 7.99
C THR A 54 5.67 -6.74 9.48
N TRP A 55 5.80 -5.48 9.90
CA TRP A 55 5.53 -5.09 11.28
C TRP A 55 4.07 -5.33 11.66
N SER A 56 3.13 -4.92 10.80
CA SER A 56 1.70 -5.08 11.02
C SER A 56 1.30 -6.55 11.11
N TYR A 57 1.87 -7.38 10.24
CA TYR A 57 1.71 -8.83 10.27
C TYR A 57 2.21 -9.43 11.59
N SER A 58 3.41 -9.03 12.04
CA SER A 58 3.98 -9.51 13.31
C SER A 58 3.14 -9.16 14.54
N ARG A 59 2.36 -8.07 14.47
CA ARG A 59 1.52 -7.56 15.57
C ARG A 59 0.03 -7.71 15.35
N GLN A 60 -0.40 -8.47 14.34
CA GLN A 60 -1.80 -8.58 13.95
C GLN A 60 -2.75 -8.96 15.10
N LYS A 61 -2.27 -9.73 16.10
CA LYS A 61 -3.04 -10.13 17.29
C LYS A 61 -3.28 -8.98 18.27
N LEU A 62 -2.40 -7.98 18.29
CA LEU A 62 -2.46 -6.81 19.17
C LEU A 62 -3.15 -5.61 18.51
N SER A 63 -3.25 -5.61 17.18
CA SER A 63 -3.92 -4.55 16.43
C SER A 63 -5.45 -4.70 16.50
N SER A 64 -6.13 -3.59 16.73
CA SER A 64 -7.58 -3.50 16.61
C SER A 64 -8.05 -3.67 15.16
N HIS A 65 -9.33 -3.98 14.97
CA HIS A 65 -9.92 -4.09 13.64
C HIS A 65 -9.79 -2.80 12.81
N LYS A 66 -10.02 -1.64 13.42
CA LYS A 66 -9.90 -0.33 12.75
C LYS A 66 -8.48 -0.07 12.23
N GLU A 67 -7.47 -0.44 13.01
CA GLU A 67 -6.07 -0.28 12.63
C GLU A 67 -5.70 -1.21 11.47
N ARG A 68 -6.11 -2.50 11.54
CA ARG A 68 -5.93 -3.45 10.43
C ARG A 68 -6.60 -2.96 9.15
N GLN A 69 -7.80 -2.38 9.26
CA GLN A 69 -8.52 -1.80 8.14
C GLN A 69 -7.78 -0.59 7.54
N ALA A 70 -7.26 0.33 8.37
CA ALA A 70 -6.50 1.47 7.89
C ALA A 70 -5.22 1.05 7.14
N ILE A 71 -4.46 0.11 7.71
CA ILE A 71 -3.26 -0.47 7.06
C ILE A 71 -3.63 -1.13 5.74
N ALA A 72 -4.75 -1.87 5.72
CA ALA A 72 -5.20 -2.55 4.51
C ALA A 72 -5.61 -1.55 3.42
N ILE A 73 -6.34 -0.48 3.77
CA ILE A 73 -6.74 0.58 2.84
C ILE A 73 -5.51 1.33 2.32
N GLY A 74 -4.59 1.76 3.20
CA GLY A 74 -3.39 2.47 2.80
C GLY A 74 -2.51 1.65 1.85
N SER A 75 -2.35 0.36 2.15
CA SER A 75 -1.62 -0.57 1.28
C SER A 75 -2.31 -0.74 -0.07
N PHE A 76 -3.63 -0.94 -0.08
CA PHE A 76 -4.41 -1.05 -1.32
C PHE A 76 -4.28 0.21 -2.20
N ILE A 77 -4.39 1.40 -1.60
CA ILE A 77 -4.20 2.67 -2.31
C ILE A 77 -2.78 2.74 -2.88
N ASN A 78 -1.75 2.38 -2.10
CA ASN A 78 -0.38 2.34 -2.61
C ASN A 78 -0.23 1.42 -3.85
N PHE A 79 -0.76 0.18 -3.78
CA PHE A 79 -0.74 -0.74 -4.92
C PHE A 79 -1.45 -0.15 -6.16
N LEU A 80 -2.64 0.42 -5.96
CA LEU A 80 -3.43 1.02 -7.02
C LEU A 80 -2.73 2.23 -7.64
N THR A 81 -2.24 3.16 -6.83
CA THR A 81 -1.58 4.37 -7.32
C THR A 81 -0.27 4.05 -8.03
N TYR A 82 0.48 3.05 -7.57
CA TYR A 82 1.64 2.57 -8.31
C TYR A 82 1.25 2.03 -9.69
N TYR A 83 0.23 1.17 -9.76
CA TYR A 83 -0.25 0.62 -11.03
C TYR A 83 -0.67 1.72 -12.01
N VAL A 84 -1.44 2.70 -11.53
CA VAL A 84 -1.84 3.87 -12.33
C VAL A 84 -0.63 4.69 -12.76
N SER A 85 0.34 4.92 -11.87
CA SER A 85 1.56 5.68 -12.18
C SER A 85 2.38 5.05 -13.31
N LYS A 86 2.34 3.72 -13.44
CA LYS A 86 3.05 2.98 -14.49
C LYS A 86 2.46 3.26 -15.88
N GLU A 87 1.14 3.34 -16.00
CA GLU A 87 0.44 3.56 -17.28
C GLU A 87 0.79 4.91 -17.93
N PHE A 88 1.10 5.94 -17.13
CA PHE A 88 1.46 7.27 -17.64
C PHE A 88 2.89 7.38 -18.19
N ARG A 89 3.71 6.33 -18.10
CA ARG A 89 5.14 6.34 -18.45
C ARG A 89 5.53 5.29 -19.50
N ALA A 90 4.60 4.92 -20.38
CA ALA A 90 4.84 3.93 -21.43
C ALA A 90 5.82 4.44 -22.52
N GLU A 91 7.08 4.67 -22.15
CA GLU A 91 8.20 4.81 -23.07
C GLU A 91 9.02 3.51 -23.09
N PRO A 92 9.48 3.04 -24.26
CA PRO A 92 10.15 1.75 -24.42
C PRO A 92 11.63 1.78 -24.02
N ASP A 93 11.97 2.36 -22.87
CA ASP A 93 13.34 2.35 -22.33
C ASP A 93 13.60 1.03 -21.55
N VAL A 94 14.67 0.33 -21.94
CA VAL A 94 15.13 -0.93 -21.34
C VAL A 94 15.41 -0.78 -19.84
N PHE A 95 15.98 0.36 -19.41
CA PHE A 95 16.26 0.62 -18.00
C PHE A 95 14.99 0.79 -17.17
N LEU A 96 13.98 1.46 -17.76
CA LEU A 96 12.67 1.64 -17.15
C LEU A 96 11.93 0.29 -17.00
N SER A 97 12.06 -0.58 -18.00
CA SER A 97 11.51 -1.95 -17.97
C SER A 97 12.10 -2.80 -16.83
N ILE A 98 13.43 -2.78 -16.66
CA ILE A 98 14.11 -3.48 -15.55
C ILE A 98 13.65 -2.91 -14.21
N GLN A 99 13.57 -1.58 -14.08
CA GLN A 99 13.10 -0.93 -12.87
C GLN A 99 11.69 -1.38 -12.51
N TYR A 100 10.75 -1.41 -13.47
CA TYR A 100 9.40 -1.90 -13.21
C TYR A 100 9.37 -3.38 -12.85
N GLY A 101 10.18 -4.23 -13.48
CA GLY A 101 10.28 -5.64 -13.10
C GLY A 101 10.73 -5.84 -11.64
N ILE A 102 11.74 -5.09 -11.19
CA ILE A 102 12.18 -5.10 -9.78
C ILE A 102 11.05 -4.61 -8.87
N THR A 103 10.36 -3.56 -9.30
CA THR A 103 9.30 -2.92 -8.53
C THR A 103 8.07 -3.82 -8.37
N GLU A 104 7.69 -4.55 -9.41
CA GLU A 104 6.66 -5.58 -9.39
C GLU A 104 7.06 -6.76 -8.50
N ALA A 105 8.33 -7.16 -8.49
CA ALA A 105 8.80 -8.19 -7.57
C ALA A 105 8.59 -7.76 -6.10
N PHE A 106 8.93 -6.51 -5.76
CA PHE A 106 8.62 -5.96 -4.42
C PHE A 106 7.12 -5.87 -4.15
N MET A 107 6.32 -5.52 -5.15
CA MET A 107 4.86 -5.51 -5.07
C MET A 107 4.34 -6.90 -4.67
N VAL A 108 4.79 -7.95 -5.36
CA VAL A 108 4.41 -9.35 -5.09
C VAL A 108 4.86 -9.79 -3.69
N LEU A 109 6.10 -9.49 -3.29
CA LEU A 109 6.60 -9.80 -1.95
C LEU A 109 5.76 -9.13 -0.86
N ASN A 110 5.38 -7.87 -1.06
CA ASN A 110 4.52 -7.14 -0.14
C ASN A 110 3.09 -7.69 -0.10
N ALA A 111 2.57 -8.17 -1.23
CA ALA A 111 1.25 -8.80 -1.30
C ALA A 111 1.12 -10.04 -0.40
N ILE A 112 2.22 -10.79 -0.19
CA ILE A 112 2.26 -11.94 0.71
C ILE A 112 1.92 -11.52 2.15
N TYR A 113 2.49 -10.41 2.64
CA TYR A 113 2.23 -9.92 4.00
C TYR A 113 0.91 -9.16 4.12
N PHE A 114 0.46 -8.53 3.04
CA PHE A 114 -0.82 -7.84 2.95
C PHE A 114 -2.02 -8.80 2.99
N SER A 115 -1.94 -9.95 2.32
CA SER A 115 -3.07 -10.86 2.13
C SER A 115 -3.69 -11.37 3.44
N PRO A 116 -2.92 -11.82 4.45
CA PRO A 116 -3.48 -12.23 5.74
C PRO A 116 -4.19 -11.10 6.50
N ILE A 117 -3.64 -9.88 6.45
CA ILE A 117 -4.24 -8.69 7.07
C ILE A 117 -5.59 -8.40 6.41
N LEU A 118 -5.63 -8.44 5.08
CA LEU A 118 -6.85 -8.22 4.30
C LEU A 118 -7.93 -9.27 4.61
N LEU A 119 -7.56 -10.55 4.69
CA LEU A 119 -8.47 -11.64 5.03
C LEU A 119 -9.11 -11.47 6.42
N LEU A 120 -8.32 -11.05 7.42
CA LEU A 120 -8.84 -10.76 8.77
C LEU A 120 -9.86 -9.62 8.75
N VAL A 121 -9.58 -8.57 7.98
CA VAL A 121 -10.50 -7.43 7.82
C VAL A 121 -11.80 -7.88 7.15
N PHE A 122 -11.74 -8.65 6.07
CA PHE A 122 -12.92 -9.17 5.38
C PHE A 122 -13.76 -10.10 6.25
N LYS A 123 -13.12 -11.02 6.99
CA LYS A 123 -13.82 -11.92 7.91
C LYS A 123 -14.63 -11.14 8.95
N GLN A 124 -14.03 -10.12 9.55
CA GLN A 124 -14.68 -9.33 10.59
C GLN A 124 -15.77 -8.41 10.03
N ASN A 125 -15.56 -7.82 8.86
CA ASN A 125 -16.60 -7.04 8.16
C ASN A 125 -17.81 -7.91 7.77
N ARG A 126 -17.59 -9.16 7.35
CA ARG A 126 -18.68 -10.11 7.07
C ARG A 126 -19.55 -10.36 8.31
N VAL A 127 -18.93 -10.64 9.46
CA VAL A 127 -19.65 -10.87 10.72
C VAL A 127 -20.46 -9.63 11.13
N LEU A 128 -19.86 -8.44 11.05
CA LEU A 128 -20.54 -7.18 11.35
C LEU A 128 -21.76 -6.95 10.46
N ASN A 129 -21.63 -7.22 9.14
CA ASN A 129 -22.74 -7.08 8.20
C ASN A 129 -23.84 -8.12 8.43
N GLN A 130 -23.49 -9.37 8.74
CA GLN A 130 -24.48 -10.40 9.07
C GLN A 130 -25.28 -10.04 10.33
N ASN A 131 -24.62 -9.55 11.38
CA ASN A 131 -25.29 -9.11 12.61
C ASN A 131 -26.19 -7.90 12.36
N LYS A 132 -25.74 -6.95 11.52
CA LYS A 132 -26.54 -5.78 11.15
C LYS A 132 -27.80 -6.18 10.36
N SER A 133 -27.67 -7.13 9.43
CA SER A 133 -28.81 -7.67 8.71
C SER A 133 -29.75 -8.41 9.65
N ALA A 134 -29.25 -9.29 10.52
CA ALA A 134 -30.08 -10.04 11.47
C ALA A 134 -30.86 -9.13 12.44
N ASN A 135 -30.27 -8.01 12.89
CA ASN A 135 -30.94 -7.02 13.73
C ASN A 135 -31.91 -6.09 12.97
N ARG A 136 -31.89 -6.05 11.63
CA ARG A 136 -32.92 -5.32 10.85
C ARG A 136 -34.23 -6.10 10.72
N TRP A 137 -34.19 -7.41 10.94
CA TRP A 137 -35.35 -8.30 10.91
C TRP A 137 -35.93 -8.59 12.31
N LYS A 138 -35.38 -7.97 13.35
CA LYS A 138 -35.92 -7.96 14.72
C LYS A 138 -36.52 -6.60 15.00
#